data_AF-A0A660RKB0-F1
#
_entry.id   AF-A0A660RKB0-F1
#
_cell.length_a   1.000
_cell.length_b   1.000
_cell.length_c   1.000
_cell.angle_alpha   90.00
_cell.angle_beta   90.00
_cell.angle_gamma   90.00
#
_symmetry.space_group_name_H-M   'P 1'
#
loop_
_entity.id
_entity.type
_entity.pdbx_description
1 polymer ?
#
loop_
_entity_poly.entity_id
_entity_poly.type
_entity_poly.pdbx_seq_one_letter_code
_entity_poly.pdbx_strand_id
1 'polypeptide(L)'
;MEMVKESSTNFHRGEGELIEIEEVEIKEMETKPKPRFSEATLVKEMEKRGIGRPSTYATTIRTLFRRKYVKKERRKIVPTLLGSIVNDFMEKYFGEIVDLDFTARMEERLDEIEKGEQEYQDLLKKFYVGFKNLLEGVNGIKIDMQSDRKCECGSPMTMKYGKYGFYLKCEACGRTKGVKSDTPAIVLDNKIFFNLKGESNEGNGSDGRNLERT
;
A
#
# COMPACT_ATOMS: atom_id res chain seq x y z
N MET A 1 31.29 34.74 21.58
CA MET A 1 32.18 33.86 20.80
C MET A 1 32.20 32.53 21.54
N GLU A 2 31.17 31.71 21.31
CA GLU A 2 31.06 30.42 21.98
C GLU A 2 32.03 29.43 21.34
N MET A 3 32.92 28.91 22.16
CA MET A 3 33.88 27.88 21.77
C MET A 3 33.13 26.56 21.58
N VAL A 4 33.15 26.06 20.34
CA VAL A 4 32.74 24.70 20.02
C VAL A 4 33.68 23.76 20.78
N LYS A 5 33.15 23.00 21.74
CA LYS A 5 33.88 21.91 22.38
C LYS A 5 34.17 20.85 21.31
N GLU A 6 35.43 20.69 20.94
CA GLU A 6 35.87 19.56 20.12
C GLU A 6 35.59 18.26 20.87
N SER A 7 34.64 17.46 20.38
CA SER A 7 34.40 16.11 20.88
C SER A 7 35.51 15.20 20.37
N SER A 8 36.56 15.02 21.16
CA SER A 8 37.53 13.97 20.91
C SER A 8 36.87 12.61 21.19
N THR A 9 36.59 11.83 20.14
CA THR A 9 36.11 10.45 20.27
C THR A 9 37.27 9.51 20.62
N ASN A 10 37.92 9.75 21.76
CA ASN A 10 38.95 8.87 22.29
C ASN A 10 38.53 8.33 23.66
N PHE A 11 38.11 7.07 23.67
CA PHE A 11 37.74 6.35 24.88
C PHE A 11 39.00 5.66 25.47
N HIS A 12 39.78 6.42 26.25
CA HIS A 12 40.95 5.89 26.97
C HIS A 12 40.55 5.35 28.33
N ARG A 13 39.91 4.18 28.37
CA ARG A 13 39.54 3.52 29.64
C ARG A 13 39.96 2.06 29.68
N GLY A 14 40.36 1.61 30.87
CA GLY A 14 40.73 0.22 31.13
C GLY A 14 39.53 -0.64 31.50
N GLU A 15 39.63 -1.96 31.31
CA GLU A 15 38.64 -2.90 31.85
C GLU A 15 38.58 -2.78 33.39
N GLY A 16 37.38 -2.60 33.94
CA GLY A 16 37.16 -2.46 35.39
C GLY A 16 37.20 -1.03 35.93
N GLU A 17 37.43 -0.03 35.08
CA GLU A 17 37.37 1.38 35.48
C GLU A 17 35.93 1.81 35.81
N LEU A 18 35.72 2.43 36.97
CA LEU A 18 34.41 2.90 37.42
C LEU A 18 34.02 4.19 36.68
N ILE A 19 32.76 4.26 36.24
CA ILE A 19 32.21 5.40 35.50
C ILE A 19 31.03 5.95 36.28
N GLU A 20 31.05 7.25 36.52
CA GLU A 20 29.88 7.96 37.04
C GLU A 20 28.86 8.15 35.92
N ILE A 21 27.61 7.79 36.20
CA ILE A 21 26.51 7.97 35.24
C ILE A 21 26.11 9.46 35.28
N GLU A 22 26.40 10.19 34.21
CA GLU A 22 26.04 11.61 34.11
C GLU A 22 24.52 11.80 33.99
N GLU A 23 23.87 11.02 33.12
CA GLU A 23 22.43 11.11 32.87
C GLU A 23 21.87 9.73 32.50
N VAL A 24 20.70 9.41 33.06
CA VAL A 24 19.89 8.27 32.64
C VAL A 24 18.63 8.82 31.99
N GLU A 25 18.50 8.59 30.69
CA GLU A 25 17.31 8.98 29.94
C GLU A 25 16.45 7.74 29.62
N ILE A 26 15.20 7.74 30.06
CA ILE A 26 14.22 6.70 29.72
C ILE A 26 13.30 7.28 28.65
N LYS A 27 13.41 6.75 27.43
CA LYS A 27 12.58 7.14 26.29
C LYS A 27 11.55 6.05 25.97
N GLU A 28 10.28 6.42 26.03
CA GLU A 28 9.20 5.61 25.48
C GLU A 28 9.15 5.78 23.96
N MET A 29 9.08 4.68 23.23
CA MET A 29 9.03 4.68 21.77
C MET A 29 8.00 3.68 21.26
N GLU A 30 7.25 4.08 20.23
CA GLU A 30 6.39 3.19 19.48
C GLU A 30 7.07 2.69 18.21
N THR A 31 6.81 1.43 17.84
CA THR A 31 7.23 0.91 16.55
C THR A 31 6.44 1.58 15.44
N LYS A 32 7.14 2.08 14.42
CA LYS A 32 6.50 2.70 13.25
C LYS A 32 6.19 1.64 12.18
N PRO A 33 5.05 1.75 11.48
CA PRO A 33 4.75 0.87 10.36
C PRO A 33 5.77 1.08 9.23
N LYS A 34 5.93 0.06 8.37
CA LYS A 34 6.80 0.16 7.21
C LYS A 34 6.40 1.35 6.33
N PRO A 35 7.36 2.14 5.83
CA PRO A 35 7.06 3.29 5.00
C PRO A 35 6.46 2.84 3.68
N ARG A 36 5.51 3.61 3.17
CA ARG A 36 5.00 3.42 1.81
C ARG A 36 6.10 3.61 0.76
N PHE A 37 5.89 2.97 -0.38
CA PHE A 37 6.77 3.08 -1.53
C PHE A 37 6.74 4.49 -2.13
N SER A 38 7.91 5.00 -2.52
CA SER A 38 8.06 5.91 -3.65
C SER A 38 8.19 5.10 -4.94
N GLU A 39 8.18 5.76 -6.10
CA GLU A 39 8.44 5.10 -7.39
C GLU A 39 9.79 4.37 -7.39
N ALA A 40 10.85 5.03 -6.91
CA ALA A 40 12.18 4.43 -6.83
C ALA A 40 12.23 3.19 -5.93
N THR A 41 11.61 3.24 -4.75
CA THR A 41 11.58 2.06 -3.86
C THR A 41 10.68 0.94 -4.39
N LEU A 42 9.65 1.29 -5.19
CA LEU A 42 8.81 0.29 -5.85
C LEU A 42 9.58 -0.42 -6.97
N VAL A 43 10.34 0.32 -7.79
CA VAL A 43 11.25 -0.27 -8.79
C VAL A 43 12.24 -1.22 -8.12
N LYS A 44 12.86 -0.78 -7.01
CA LYS A 44 13.81 -1.63 -6.26
C LYS A 44 13.15 -2.91 -5.72
N GLU A 45 11.90 -2.83 -5.26
CA GLU A 45 11.17 -4.01 -4.79
C GLU A 45 10.76 -4.93 -5.95
N MET A 46 10.36 -4.38 -7.10
CA MET A 46 10.05 -5.14 -8.32
C MET A 46 11.28 -5.93 -8.79
N GLU A 47 12.42 -5.27 -8.90
CA GLU A 47 13.70 -5.88 -9.26
C GLU A 47 14.10 -6.98 -8.27
N LYS A 48 14.02 -6.70 -6.96
CA LYS A 48 14.32 -7.68 -5.92
C LYS A 48 13.48 -8.95 -6.02
N ARG A 49 12.22 -8.84 -6.48
CA ARG A 49 11.31 -9.96 -6.63
C ARG A 49 11.33 -10.59 -8.03
N GLY A 50 12.18 -10.12 -8.95
CA GLY A 50 12.25 -10.64 -10.31
C GLY A 50 11.01 -10.31 -11.17
N ILE A 51 10.15 -9.39 -10.72
CA ILE A 51 8.93 -9.01 -11.43
C ILE A 51 9.20 -7.80 -12.34
N GLY A 52 9.05 -7.99 -13.65
CA GLY A 52 9.38 -6.98 -14.65
C GLY A 52 10.86 -6.89 -14.99
N ARG A 53 11.21 -5.96 -15.88
CA ARG A 53 12.53 -5.76 -16.50
C ARG A 53 12.83 -4.26 -16.64
N PRO A 54 14.07 -3.84 -16.91
CA PRO A 54 14.42 -2.42 -17.10
C PRO A 54 13.53 -1.69 -18.11
N SER A 55 13.03 -2.41 -19.12
CA SER A 55 12.08 -1.91 -20.13
C SER A 55 10.65 -1.75 -19.62
N THR A 56 10.25 -2.43 -18.54
CA THR A 56 8.85 -2.51 -18.07
C THR A 56 8.57 -1.79 -16.75
N TYR A 57 9.58 -1.46 -15.94
CA TYR A 57 9.37 -0.81 -14.64
C TYR A 57 8.62 0.52 -14.75
N ALA A 58 9.15 1.46 -15.55
CA ALA A 58 8.57 2.79 -15.68
C ALA A 58 7.18 2.76 -16.36
N THR A 59 6.98 1.86 -17.32
CA THR A 59 5.71 1.73 -18.06
C THR A 59 4.62 1.09 -17.20
N THR A 60 4.97 0.12 -16.36
CA THR A 60 4.07 -0.50 -15.38
C THR A 60 3.60 0.52 -14.36
N ILE A 61 4.54 1.20 -13.68
CA ILE A 61 4.22 2.22 -12.67
C ILE A 61 3.35 3.33 -13.27
N ARG A 62 3.71 3.83 -14.46
CA ARG A 62 2.92 4.84 -15.18
C ARG A 62 1.50 4.35 -15.49
N THR A 63 1.34 3.08 -15.84
CA THR A 63 0.03 2.49 -16.11
C THR A 63 -0.82 2.41 -14.85
N LEU A 64 -0.24 2.05 -13.70
CA LEU A 64 -0.95 2.06 -12.41
C LEU A 64 -1.50 3.45 -12.06
N PHE A 65 -0.71 4.51 -12.26
CA PHE A 65 -1.16 5.89 -12.06
C PHE A 65 -2.21 6.31 -13.09
N ARG A 66 -1.97 6.05 -14.38
CA ARG A 66 -2.87 6.44 -15.48
C ARG A 66 -4.25 5.80 -15.33
N ARG A 67 -4.31 4.53 -14.91
CA ARG A 67 -5.57 3.82 -14.62
C ARG A 67 -6.16 4.14 -13.25
N LYS A 68 -5.52 5.02 -12.49
CA LYS A 68 -5.95 5.44 -11.15
C LYS A 68 -6.06 4.28 -10.16
N TYR A 69 -5.26 3.22 -10.31
CA TYR A 69 -5.15 2.15 -9.30
C TYR A 69 -4.33 2.58 -8.10
N VAL A 70 -3.40 3.50 -8.33
CA VAL A 70 -2.63 4.16 -7.29
C VAL A 70 -2.62 5.67 -7.54
N LYS A 71 -2.35 6.44 -6.50
CA LYS A 71 -2.13 7.89 -6.60
C LYS A 71 -0.96 8.31 -5.71
N LYS A 72 -0.51 9.55 -5.90
CA LYS A 72 0.60 10.13 -5.13
C LYS A 72 0.05 10.98 -3.99
N GLU A 73 0.47 10.70 -2.77
CA GLU A 73 0.23 11.55 -1.59
C GLU A 73 1.55 11.78 -0.86
N ARG A 74 1.92 13.03 -0.60
CA ARG A 74 3.18 13.38 0.10
C ARG A 74 4.42 12.65 -0.48
N ARG A 75 4.50 12.55 -1.82
CA ARG A 75 5.54 11.82 -2.57
C ARG A 75 5.55 10.29 -2.39
N LYS A 76 4.56 9.73 -1.71
CA LYS A 76 4.36 8.28 -1.54
C LYS A 76 3.23 7.78 -2.44
N ILE A 77 3.32 6.51 -2.81
CA ILE A 77 2.29 5.79 -3.57
C ILE A 77 1.26 5.25 -2.57
N VAL A 78 -0.01 5.55 -2.81
CA VAL A 78 -1.13 5.02 -2.04
C VAL A 78 -2.12 4.31 -2.97
N PRO A 79 -2.68 3.15 -2.57
CA PRO A 79 -3.72 2.49 -3.34
C PRO A 79 -5.00 3.32 -3.32
N THR A 80 -5.76 3.25 -4.40
CA THR A 80 -7.08 3.87 -4.51
C THR A 80 -8.19 2.86 -4.28
N LEU A 81 -9.42 3.33 -4.08
CA LEU A 81 -10.65 2.54 -4.06
C LEU A 81 -10.74 1.59 -5.25
N LEU A 82 -10.54 2.11 -6.46
CA LEU A 82 -10.58 1.28 -7.67
C LEU A 82 -9.45 0.26 -7.70
N GLY A 83 -8.21 0.69 -7.40
CA GLY A 83 -7.06 -0.21 -7.39
C GLY A 83 -7.23 -1.34 -6.40
N SER A 84 -7.72 -1.03 -5.20
CA SER A 84 -7.89 -2.02 -4.16
C SER A 84 -9.01 -3.01 -4.44
N ILE A 85 -10.13 -2.57 -5.03
CA ILE A 85 -11.22 -3.48 -5.43
C ILE A 85 -10.78 -4.38 -6.58
N VAL A 86 -10.03 -3.84 -7.54
CA VAL A 86 -9.47 -4.65 -8.62
C VAL A 86 -8.47 -5.66 -8.07
N ASN A 87 -7.59 -5.26 -7.14
CA ASN A 87 -6.65 -6.18 -6.52
C ASN A 87 -7.35 -7.32 -5.77
N ASP A 88 -8.31 -7.00 -4.90
CA ASP A 88 -9.11 -7.98 -4.16
C ASP A 88 -9.83 -8.97 -5.11
N PHE A 89 -10.39 -8.44 -6.20
CA PHE A 89 -10.99 -9.28 -7.24
C PHE A 89 -9.97 -10.22 -7.90
N MET A 90 -8.80 -9.68 -8.28
CA MET A 90 -7.76 -10.48 -8.93
C MET A 90 -7.21 -11.55 -7.99
N GLU A 91 -7.00 -11.24 -6.71
CA GLU A 91 -6.56 -12.22 -5.71
C GLU A 91 -7.60 -13.32 -5.50
N LYS A 92 -8.89 -12.96 -5.47
CA LYS A 92 -9.99 -13.91 -5.22
C LYS A 92 -10.23 -14.88 -6.36
N TYR A 93 -10.16 -14.42 -7.61
CA TYR A 93 -10.53 -15.22 -8.78
C TYR A 93 -9.34 -15.67 -9.64
N PHE A 94 -8.21 -14.99 -9.53
CA PHE A 94 -7.01 -15.22 -10.35
C PHE A 94 -5.74 -15.29 -9.50
N GLY A 95 -5.86 -15.70 -8.23
CA GLY A 95 -4.76 -15.73 -7.26
C GLY A 95 -3.50 -16.41 -7.77
N GLU A 96 -3.63 -17.54 -8.48
CA GLU A 96 -2.49 -18.27 -9.07
C GLU A 96 -1.72 -17.45 -10.12
N ILE A 97 -2.40 -16.54 -10.83
CA ILE A 97 -1.81 -15.73 -11.91
C ILE A 97 -1.20 -14.43 -11.38
N VAL A 98 -1.84 -13.82 -10.39
CA VAL A 98 -1.34 -12.57 -9.78
C VAL A 98 -0.34 -12.80 -8.64
N ASP A 99 -0.09 -14.08 -8.31
CA ASP A 99 1.00 -14.47 -7.45
C ASP A 99 2.35 -13.92 -7.97
N LEU A 100 3.17 -13.44 -7.04
CA LEU A 100 4.41 -12.78 -7.37
C LEU A 100 5.43 -13.78 -7.92
N ASP A 101 5.47 -15.00 -7.38
CA ASP A 101 6.40 -16.03 -7.85
C ASP A 101 5.96 -16.55 -9.23
N PHE A 102 4.65 -16.66 -9.48
CA PHE A 102 4.14 -16.96 -10.82
C PHE A 102 4.57 -15.90 -11.83
N THR A 103 4.42 -14.62 -11.47
CA THR A 103 4.82 -13.51 -12.34
C THR A 103 6.32 -13.54 -12.63
N ALA A 104 7.16 -13.74 -11.61
CA ALA A 104 8.60 -13.82 -11.77
C ALA A 104 9.01 -15.00 -12.68
N ARG A 105 8.45 -16.20 -12.46
CA ARG A 105 8.69 -17.37 -13.32
C ARG A 105 8.24 -17.16 -14.76
N MET A 106 7.16 -16.41 -14.98
CA MET A 106 6.71 -16.10 -16.33
C MET A 106 7.73 -15.21 -17.06
N GLU A 107 8.29 -14.21 -16.37
CA GLU A 107 9.33 -13.36 -16.93
C GLU A 107 10.60 -14.17 -17.24
N GLU A 108 11.02 -15.09 -16.36
CA GLU A 108 12.15 -16.01 -16.63
C GLU A 108 11.92 -16.87 -17.88
N ARG A 109 10.74 -17.45 -18.05
CA ARG A 109 10.38 -18.25 -19.24
C ARG A 109 10.38 -17.41 -20.52
N LEU A 110 10.01 -16.14 -20.44
CA LEU A 110 10.10 -15.23 -21.58
C LEU A 110 11.55 -14.95 -21.96
N ASP A 111 12.46 -14.84 -20.98
CA ASP A 111 13.89 -14.72 -21.24
C ASP A 111 14.48 -16.02 -21.84
N GLU A 112 14.01 -17.21 -21.42
CA GLU A 112 14.39 -18.51 -22.02
C GLU A 112 13.97 -18.60 -23.49
N ILE A 113 12.78 -18.09 -23.83
CA ILE A 113 12.32 -17.99 -25.23
C ILE A 113 13.23 -17.05 -26.03
N GLU A 114 13.62 -15.90 -25.48
CA GLU A 114 14.54 -14.96 -26.14
C GLU A 114 15.89 -15.61 -26.45
N LYS A 115 16.38 -16.51 -25.59
CA LYS A 115 17.60 -17.29 -25.79
C LYS A 115 17.44 -18.49 -26.74
N GLY A 116 16.22 -18.83 -27.13
CA GLY A 116 15.93 -20.03 -27.91
C GLY A 116 15.97 -21.34 -27.11
N GLU A 117 15.90 -21.26 -25.78
CA GLU A 117 15.91 -22.41 -24.86
C GLU A 117 14.50 -23.01 -24.67
N GLN A 118 13.45 -22.26 -25.04
CA GLN A 118 12.06 -22.69 -24.95
C GLN A 118 11.23 -22.23 -26.17
N GLU A 119 10.31 -23.09 -26.63
CA GLU A 119 9.32 -22.75 -27.66
C GLU A 119 8.16 -21.89 -27.11
N TYR A 120 7.93 -20.72 -27.71
CA TYR A 120 6.90 -19.78 -27.23
C TYR A 120 5.48 -20.35 -27.33
N GLN A 121 5.21 -21.19 -28.32
CA GLN A 121 3.88 -21.77 -28.53
C GLN A 121 3.48 -22.69 -27.37
N ASP A 122 4.44 -23.42 -26.82
CA ASP A 122 4.19 -24.33 -25.71
C ASP A 122 3.96 -23.57 -24.41
N LEU A 123 4.66 -22.46 -24.20
CA LEU A 123 4.38 -21.55 -23.09
C LEU A 123 2.95 -21.02 -23.17
N LEU A 124 2.56 -20.49 -24.33
CA LEU A 124 1.24 -19.90 -24.56
C LEU A 124 0.12 -20.92 -24.37
N LYS A 125 0.28 -22.14 -24.93
CA LYS A 125 -0.70 -23.22 -24.76
C LYS A 125 -0.89 -23.57 -23.28
N LYS A 126 0.21 -23.77 -22.54
CA LYS A 126 0.17 -24.10 -21.11
C LYS A 126 -0.51 -23.01 -20.29
N PHE A 127 -0.15 -21.75 -20.53
CA PHE A 127 -0.78 -20.62 -19.85
C PHE A 127 -2.28 -20.52 -20.16
N TYR A 128 -2.65 -20.60 -21.44
CA TYR A 128 -4.02 -20.37 -21.88
C TYR A 128 -4.99 -21.42 -21.34
N VAL A 129 -4.59 -22.69 -21.26
CA VAL A 129 -5.44 -23.76 -20.70
C VAL A 129 -5.79 -23.47 -19.23
N GLY A 130 -4.81 -23.09 -18.40
CA GLY A 130 -5.06 -22.72 -17.01
C GLY A 130 -5.92 -21.45 -16.89
N PHE A 131 -5.59 -20.42 -17.65
CA PHE A 131 -6.32 -19.15 -17.64
C PHE A 131 -7.78 -19.29 -18.07
N LYS A 132 -8.07 -20.12 -19.08
CA LYS A 132 -9.43 -20.35 -19.57
C LYS A 132 -10.32 -20.94 -18.48
N ASN A 133 -9.81 -21.92 -17.72
CA ASN A 133 -10.57 -22.53 -16.62
C ASN A 133 -10.91 -21.52 -15.52
N LEU A 134 -9.99 -20.60 -15.22
CA LEU A 134 -10.23 -19.52 -14.25
C LEU A 134 -11.30 -18.54 -14.76
N LEU A 135 -11.31 -18.23 -16.05
CA LEU A 135 -12.30 -17.33 -16.65
C LEU A 135 -13.73 -17.87 -16.58
N GLU A 136 -13.93 -19.18 -16.78
CA GLU A 136 -15.26 -19.81 -16.75
C GLU A 136 -15.93 -19.70 -15.37
N GLY A 137 -15.15 -19.54 -14.30
CA GLY A 137 -15.65 -19.37 -12.93
C GLY A 137 -16.12 -17.96 -12.55
N VAL A 138 -15.96 -16.97 -13.43
CA VAL A 138 -16.16 -15.55 -13.08
C VAL A 138 -17.46 -15.00 -13.66
N ASN A 139 -18.46 -14.81 -12.79
CA ASN A 139 -19.74 -14.18 -13.15
C ASN A 139 -19.86 -12.76 -12.61
N GLY A 140 -19.10 -11.84 -13.22
CA GLY A 140 -19.12 -10.42 -12.88
C GLY A 140 -18.70 -10.10 -11.44
N ILE A 141 -18.66 -8.80 -11.10
CA ILE A 141 -18.28 -8.34 -9.76
C ILE A 141 -19.46 -7.61 -9.15
N LYS A 142 -20.04 -8.19 -8.10
CA LYS A 142 -20.96 -7.46 -7.22
C LYS A 142 -20.15 -6.81 -6.11
N ILE A 143 -20.05 -5.49 -6.15
CA ILE A 143 -19.40 -4.71 -5.09
C ILE A 143 -20.44 -4.49 -3.98
N ASP A 144 -20.24 -5.17 -2.86
CA ASP A 144 -21.06 -5.07 -1.65
C ASP A 144 -20.21 -5.35 -0.42
N MET A 145 -19.44 -4.35 0.02
CA MET A 145 -18.41 -4.48 1.07
C MET A 145 -18.69 -3.52 2.22
N GLN A 146 -18.53 -3.98 3.48
CA GLN A 146 -18.63 -3.06 4.61
C GLN A 146 -17.50 -2.01 4.56
N SER A 147 -17.75 -0.80 5.06
CA SER A 147 -16.72 0.23 5.18
C SER A 147 -16.41 0.59 6.64
N ASP A 148 -15.24 1.19 6.86
CA ASP A 148 -14.86 1.82 8.13
C ASP A 148 -15.59 3.15 8.41
N ARG A 149 -16.38 3.65 7.45
CA ARG A 149 -17.11 4.91 7.58
C ARG A 149 -18.49 4.69 8.20
N LYS A 150 -18.84 5.59 9.11
CA LYS A 150 -20.18 5.67 9.72
C LYS A 150 -21.02 6.74 9.04
N CYS A 151 -22.32 6.50 8.99
CA CYS A 151 -23.31 7.50 8.63
C CYS A 151 -23.52 8.49 9.79
N GLU A 152 -24.14 9.64 9.52
CA GLU A 152 -24.53 10.63 10.53
C GLU A 152 -25.49 10.08 11.59
N CYS A 153 -26.23 9.01 11.28
CA CYS A 153 -27.06 8.28 12.25
C CYS A 153 -26.26 7.29 13.13
N GLY A 154 -24.93 7.24 13.00
CA GLY A 154 -24.06 6.33 13.76
C GLY A 154 -23.92 4.92 13.19
N SER A 155 -24.79 4.51 12.27
CA SER A 155 -24.76 3.18 11.64
C SER A 155 -23.61 3.02 10.61
N PRO A 156 -23.09 1.80 10.40
CA PRO A 156 -22.07 1.54 9.41
C PRO A 156 -22.59 1.76 7.98
N MET A 157 -21.70 2.12 7.07
CA MET A 157 -22.02 2.25 5.64
C MET A 157 -21.40 1.11 4.83
N THR A 158 -22.12 0.68 3.81
CA THR A 158 -21.69 -0.36 2.87
C THR A 158 -21.32 0.28 1.53
N MET A 159 -20.18 -0.11 0.97
CA MET A 159 -19.72 0.29 -0.36
C MET A 159 -20.43 -0.51 -1.43
N LYS A 160 -21.01 0.19 -2.40
CA LYS A 160 -21.68 -0.38 -3.56
C LYS A 160 -21.25 0.33 -4.85
N TYR A 161 -21.52 -0.31 -5.99
CA TYR A 161 -21.29 0.25 -7.32
C TYR A 161 -22.62 0.34 -8.09
N GLY A 162 -22.85 1.46 -8.76
CA GLY A 162 -24.06 1.70 -9.55
C GLY A 162 -23.81 2.56 -10.78
N LYS A 163 -24.88 3.05 -11.41
CA LYS A 163 -24.84 3.83 -12.66
C LYS A 163 -23.87 5.02 -12.63
N TYR A 164 -23.73 5.68 -11.47
CA TYR A 164 -22.87 6.87 -11.29
C TYR A 164 -21.51 6.54 -10.64
N GLY A 165 -21.16 5.26 -10.53
CA GLY A 165 -19.91 4.79 -9.91
C GLY A 165 -20.09 4.36 -8.46
N PHE A 166 -19.03 4.52 -7.66
CA PHE A 166 -18.97 4.05 -6.28
C PHE A 166 -19.75 4.96 -5.33
N TYR A 167 -20.46 4.36 -4.38
CA TYR A 167 -21.17 5.08 -3.34
C TYR A 167 -21.28 4.25 -2.06
N LEU A 168 -21.30 4.95 -0.93
CA LEU A 168 -21.61 4.41 0.37
C LEU A 168 -23.12 4.48 0.60
N LYS A 169 -23.73 3.40 1.08
CA LYS A 169 -25.14 3.33 1.48
C LYS A 169 -25.25 2.97 2.95
N CYS A 170 -26.07 3.70 3.69
CA CYS A 170 -26.46 3.34 5.04
C CYS A 170 -27.76 2.52 4.97
N GLU A 171 -27.76 1.30 5.50
CA GLU A 171 -28.97 0.45 5.47
C GLU A 171 -30.02 0.88 6.50
N ALA A 172 -29.60 1.46 7.63
CA ALA A 172 -30.52 1.90 8.69
C ALA A 172 -31.39 3.12 8.31
N CYS A 173 -30.80 4.14 7.67
CA CYS A 173 -31.50 5.39 7.34
C CYS A 173 -31.62 5.69 5.84
N GLY A 174 -31.17 4.78 4.98
CA GLY A 174 -31.29 4.88 3.52
C GLY A 174 -30.37 5.91 2.83
N ARG A 175 -29.61 6.72 3.59
CA ARG A 175 -28.74 7.77 3.01
C ARG A 175 -27.61 7.19 2.17
N THR A 176 -27.26 7.89 1.10
CA THR A 176 -26.17 7.54 0.20
C THR A 176 -25.16 8.67 0.03
N LYS A 177 -23.88 8.34 -0.13
CA LYS A 177 -22.79 9.28 -0.39
C LYS A 177 -21.87 8.78 -1.50
N GLY A 178 -21.74 9.53 -2.59
CA GLY A 178 -20.84 9.19 -3.69
C GLY A 178 -19.36 9.21 -3.26
N VAL A 179 -18.55 8.31 -3.83
CA VAL A 179 -17.11 8.21 -3.58
C VAL A 179 -16.38 8.11 -4.91
N LYS A 180 -15.32 8.92 -5.08
CA LYS A 180 -14.51 8.89 -6.32
C LYS A 180 -13.64 7.63 -6.35
N SER A 181 -13.44 7.07 -7.55
CA SER A 181 -12.62 5.87 -7.77
C SER A 181 -11.15 6.03 -7.35
N ASP A 182 -10.62 7.26 -7.39
CA ASP A 182 -9.25 7.60 -7.00
C ASP A 182 -9.11 8.01 -5.52
N THR A 183 -10.17 7.86 -4.72
CA THR A 183 -10.10 8.06 -3.27
C THR A 183 -9.15 7.02 -2.66
N PRO A 184 -8.17 7.38 -1.81
CA PRO A 184 -7.33 6.41 -1.13
C PRO A 184 -8.17 5.44 -0.31
N ALA A 185 -7.98 4.15 -0.54
CA ALA A 185 -8.62 3.10 0.23
C ALA A 185 -7.89 1.77 0.06
N ILE A 186 -8.10 0.87 1.02
CA ILE A 186 -7.65 -0.53 0.94
C ILE A 186 -8.80 -1.46 1.33
N VAL A 187 -8.89 -2.60 0.67
CA VAL A 187 -9.78 -3.71 0.99
C VAL A 187 -8.95 -4.73 1.75
N LEU A 188 -9.42 -5.09 2.95
CA LEU A 188 -8.85 -6.12 3.79
C LEU A 188 -10.01 -6.93 4.36
N ASP A 189 -9.95 -8.25 4.26
CA ASP A 189 -10.99 -9.17 4.78
C ASP A 189 -12.41 -8.77 4.36
N ASN A 190 -12.60 -8.46 3.06
CA ASN A 190 -13.87 -8.04 2.47
C ASN A 190 -14.46 -6.75 3.09
N LYS A 191 -13.62 -5.94 3.74
CA LYS A 191 -13.98 -4.63 4.31
C LYS A 191 -13.10 -3.54 3.71
N ILE A 192 -13.72 -2.42 3.37
CA ILE A 192 -13.01 -1.26 2.83
C ILE A 192 -12.65 -0.26 3.92
N PHE A 193 -11.39 0.17 3.91
CA PHE A 193 -10.83 1.14 4.82
C PHE A 193 -10.40 2.38 4.04
N PHE A 194 -10.97 3.52 4.39
CA PHE A 194 -10.58 4.83 3.83
C PHE A 194 -9.56 5.54 4.70
N ASN A 195 -9.51 5.23 5.99
CA ASN A 195 -8.55 5.82 6.90
C ASN A 195 -7.24 5.03 6.83
N LEU A 196 -6.44 5.29 5.80
CA LEU A 196 -5.12 4.66 5.64
C LEU A 196 -4.07 5.19 6.66
N LYS A 197 -4.47 5.82 7.77
CA LYS A 197 -3.54 6.39 8.73
C LYS A 197 -2.90 5.30 9.60
N GLY A 198 -1.66 4.97 9.23
CA GLY A 198 -0.57 4.68 10.15
C GLY A 198 0.36 5.89 10.31
N GLU A 199 -0.15 7.10 10.11
CA GLU A 199 0.57 8.35 10.37
C GLU A 199 0.07 8.91 11.69
N SER A 200 0.93 8.86 12.71
CA SER A 200 0.81 9.67 13.91
C SER A 200 0.56 11.12 13.46
N ASN A 201 -0.64 11.62 13.74
CA ASN A 201 -0.87 13.05 13.78
C ASN A 201 0.02 13.58 14.92
N GLU A 202 1.23 14.05 14.61
CA GLU A 202 1.80 15.15 15.39
C GLU A 202 0.93 16.38 15.07
N GLY A 203 -0.17 16.46 15.81
CA GLY A 203 -0.95 17.66 15.94
C GLY A 203 -0.15 18.62 16.81
N ASN A 204 0.18 19.77 16.24
CA ASN A 204 0.49 20.99 16.97
C ASN A 204 -0.42 21.10 18.20
N GLY A 205 0.20 21.01 19.36
CA GLY A 205 -0.45 21.04 20.66
C GLY A 205 0.42 21.76 21.67
N SER A 206 0.70 23.04 21.43
CA SER A 206 1.12 23.98 22.47
C SER A 206 0.77 25.40 22.04
N ASP A 207 -0.43 25.83 22.41
CA ASP A 207 -0.55 27.05 23.21
C ASP A 207 -1.97 27.14 23.78
N GLY A 208 -2.11 26.52 24.95
CA GLY A 208 -3.22 26.76 25.84
C GLY A 208 -2.70 27.51 27.06
N ARG A 209 -3.32 28.69 27.29
CA ARG A 209 -3.41 29.46 28.54
C ARG A 209 -2.40 30.58 28.74
N ASN A 210 -2.87 31.81 28.47
CA ASN A 210 -2.86 32.85 29.49
C ASN A 210 -3.85 33.96 29.14
N LEU A 211 -4.90 34.10 29.94
CA LEU A 211 -5.66 35.33 30.15
C LEU A 211 -6.55 35.12 31.38
N GLU A 212 -5.90 35.02 32.54
CA GLU A 212 -6.46 35.61 33.75
C GLU A 212 -6.10 37.09 33.72
N ARG A 213 -7.11 37.97 33.74
CA ARG A 213 -6.96 39.34 34.20
C ARG A 213 -8.18 39.73 35.03
N THR A 214 -7.89 39.94 36.31
CA THR A 214 -8.50 40.94 37.20
C THR A 214 -8.81 42.25 36.49
#